data_AF-A0A0F3IFV9-F1
#
_entry.id   AF-A0A0F3IFV9-F1
#
_cell.length_a   1.000
_cell.length_b   1.000
_cell.length_c   1.000
_cell.angle_alpha   90.00
_cell.angle_beta   90.00
_cell.angle_gamma   90.00
#
_symmetry.space_group_name_H-M   'P 1'
#
loop_
_entity.id
_entity.type
_entity.pdbx_description
1 polymer ?
#
loop_
_entity_poly.entity_id
_entity_poly.type
_entity_poly.pdbx_seq_one_letter_code
_entity_poly.pdbx_strand_id
1 'polypeptide(L)' 'MRLSRKWATIAQLAGCDGLHFHDLRHEAVCRLYEKTTLTDLQIAKISGHKDLKMLKRYSNLRGSDLAERLW' A
#
# COMPACT_ATOMS: atom_id res chain seq x y z
N MET A 1 23.61 -10.08 2.91
CA MET A 1 23.41 -8.62 2.87
C MET A 1 21.94 -8.32 3.14
N ARG A 2 21.58 -7.59 4.22
CA ARG A 2 20.17 -7.38 4.60
C ARG A 2 19.63 -6.12 3.92
N LEU A 3 18.64 -6.26 3.01
CA LEU A 3 18.05 -5.15 2.25
C LEU A 3 17.55 -4.02 3.15
N SER A 4 16.95 -4.36 4.30
CA SER A 4 16.49 -3.40 5.29
C SER A 4 17.60 -2.48 5.82
N ARG A 5 18.83 -2.99 5.97
CA ARG A 5 19.97 -2.19 6.45
C ARG A 5 20.44 -1.20 5.39
N LYS A 6 20.51 -1.63 4.12
CA LYS A 6 20.84 -0.73 3.01
C LYS A 6 19.78 0.36 2.83
N TRP A 7 18.51 -0.03 2.95
CA TRP A 7 17.41 0.92 2.89
C TRP A 7 17.52 1.98 3.99
N ALA A 8 17.77 1.59 5.24
CA ALA A 8 17.92 2.54 6.35
C ALA A 8 19.01 3.59 6.07
N THR A 9 20.17 3.17 5.55
CA THR A 9 21.24 4.11 5.17
C THR A 9 20.80 5.06 4.07
N ILE A 10 20.13 4.56 3.02
CA ILE A 10 19.66 5.40 1.91
C ILE A 10 18.57 6.38 2.38
N ALA A 11 17.61 5.92 3.18
CA ALA A 11 16.53 6.75 3.72
C ALA A 11 17.09 7.90 4.58
N GLN A 12 18.08 7.60 5.43
CA GLN A 12 18.77 8.63 6.22
C GLN A 12 19.51 9.64 5.34
N LEU A 13 20.26 9.17 4.33
CA LEU A 13 20.97 10.06 3.39
C LEU A 13 20.01 10.93 2.56
N ALA A 14 18.79 10.46 2.30
CA ALA A 14 17.75 11.20 1.59
C ALA A 14 16.97 12.17 2.49
N GLY A 15 17.23 12.21 3.81
CA GLY A 15 16.47 13.01 4.77
C GLY A 15 15.05 12.48 5.03
N CYS A 16 14.78 11.22 4.71
CA CYS A 16 13.50 10.54 4.93
C CYS A 16 13.53 9.76 6.25
N ASP A 17 13.70 10.47 7.37
CA ASP A 17 13.74 9.85 8.68
C ASP A 17 12.43 9.12 9.01
N GLY A 18 12.55 7.91 9.55
CA GLY A 18 11.40 7.06 9.88
C GLY A 18 10.74 6.32 8.70
N LEU A 19 11.22 6.49 7.47
CA LEU A 19 10.74 5.72 6.31
C LEU A 19 11.37 4.32 6.27
N HIS A 20 10.58 3.30 6.58
CA HIS A 20 11.02 1.91 6.57
C HIS A 20 10.75 1.24 5.23
N PHE A 21 11.49 0.15 4.96
CA PHE A 21 11.35 -0.58 3.69
C PHE A 21 9.94 -1.15 3.47
N HIS A 22 9.23 -1.52 4.54
CA HIS A 22 7.86 -2.05 4.43
C HIS A 22 6.81 -0.96 4.14
N ASP A 23 7.12 0.31 4.42
CA ASP A 23 6.23 1.43 4.13
C ASP A 23 6.08 1.64 2.62
N LEU A 24 7.07 1.25 1.82
CA LEU A 24 6.97 1.26 0.36
C LEU A 24 5.85 0.34 -0.14
N ARG A 25 5.71 -0.84 0.48
CA ARG A 25 4.61 -1.75 0.16
C ARG A 25 3.27 -1.13 0.57
N HIS A 26 3.22 -0.48 1.73
CA HIS A 26 2.03 0.20 2.21
C HIS A 26 1.59 1.28 1.22
N GLU A 27 2.50 2.17 0.86
CA GLU A 27 2.29 3.25 -0.11
C GLU A 27 1.88 2.73 -1.50
N ALA A 28 2.54 1.68 -1.99
CA ALA A 28 2.18 1.07 -3.27
C ALA A 28 0.74 0.53 -3.26
N VAL A 29 0.30 -0.09 -2.16
CA VAL A 29 -1.08 -0.58 -2.02
C VAL A 29 -2.06 0.59 -1.91
N CYS A 30 -1.76 1.63 -1.13
CA CYS A 30 -2.59 2.86 -1.07
C CYS A 30 -2.82 3.43 -2.47
N ARG A 31 -1.76 3.59 -3.27
CA ARG A 31 -1.86 4.07 -4.66
C ARG A 31 -2.71 3.19 -5.55
N LEU A 32 -2.67 1.86 -5.39
CA LEU A 32 -3.54 0.97 -6.15
C LEU A 32 -5.02 1.20 -5.79
N TYR A 33 -5.33 1.44 -4.52
CA TYR A 33 -6.68 1.77 -4.10
C TYR A 33 -7.15 3.13 -4.64
N GLU A 34 -6.30 4.15 -4.58
CA GLU A 34 -6.65 5.53 -4.96
C GLU A 34 -6.66 5.79 -6.47
N LYS A 35 -5.74 5.16 -7.22
CA LYS A 35 -5.47 5.53 -8.62
C LYS A 35 -5.99 4.52 -9.65
N THR A 36 -6.62 3.44 -9.20
CA THR A 36 -7.10 2.39 -10.09
C THR A 36 -8.50 1.94 -9.68
N THR A 37 -9.19 1.24 -10.59
CA THR A 37 -10.49 0.61 -10.32
C THR A 37 -10.35 -0.89 -9.99
N LEU A 38 -9.13 -1.37 -9.70
CA LEU A 38 -8.86 -2.77 -9.39
C LEU A 38 -9.66 -3.25 -8.18
N THR A 39 -10.06 -4.52 -8.18
CA THR A 39 -10.71 -5.16 -7.04
C THR A 39 -9.69 -5.58 -5.98
N ASP A 40 -10.15 -5.80 -4.74
CA ASP A 40 -9.31 -6.29 -3.64
C ASP A 40 -8.55 -7.58 -4.02
N LEU A 41 -9.17 -8.47 -4.78
CA LEU A 41 -8.55 -9.71 -5.24
C LEU A 41 -7.40 -9.46 -6.22
N GLN A 42 -7.56 -8.50 -7.15
CA GLN A 42 -6.51 -8.13 -8.09
C GLN A 42 -5.36 -7.45 -7.37
N ILE A 43 -5.66 -6.51 -6.45
CA ILE A 43 -4.65 -5.85 -5.62
C ILE A 43 -3.91 -6.88 -4.76
N ALA A 44 -4.61 -7.87 -4.18
CA ALA A 44 -4.00 -8.95 -3.41
C ALA A 44 -3.05 -9.81 -4.24
N LYS A 45 -3.41 -10.14 -5.49
CA LYS A 45 -2.52 -10.87 -6.41
C LYS A 45 -1.27 -10.06 -6.76
N ILE A 46 -1.40 -8.77 -7.07
CA ILE A 46 -0.28 -7.89 -7.43
C ILE A 46 0.66 -7.70 -6.24
N SER A 47 0.08 -7.41 -5.07
CA SER A 47 0.86 -7.20 -3.86
C SER A 47 1.34 -8.52 -3.25
N GLY A 48 0.75 -9.67 -3.54
CA GLY A 48 1.09 -10.95 -2.92
C GLY A 48 0.53 -11.13 -1.50
N HIS A 49 -0.62 -10.50 -1.19
CA HIS A 49 -1.36 -10.81 0.04
C HIS A 49 -2.09 -12.14 -0.11
N LYS A 50 -1.84 -13.07 0.82
CA LYS A 50 -2.51 -14.39 0.86
C LYS A 50 -3.92 -14.33 1.44
N ASP A 51 -4.17 -13.38 2.33
CA ASP A 51 -5.47 -13.16 2.96
C ASP A 51 -5.94 -11.73 2.67
N LEU A 52 -7.15 -11.61 2.11
CA LEU A 52 -7.82 -10.34 1.82
C LEU A 52 -8.11 -9.53 3.08
N LYS A 53 -8.19 -10.16 4.26
CA LYS A 53 -8.35 -9.45 5.53
C LYS A 53 -7.24 -8.43 5.78
N MET A 54 -6.03 -8.67 5.27
CA MET A 54 -4.91 -7.72 5.37
C MET A 54 -5.15 -6.44 4.55
N LEU A 55 -5.99 -6.50 3.51
CA LEU A 55 -6.31 -5.35 2.68
C LEU A 55 -7.44 -4.49 3.25
N LYS A 56 -8.21 -4.98 4.22
CA LYS A 56 -9.32 -4.23 4.84
C LYS A 56 -8.90 -2.85 5.38
N ARG A 57 -7.65 -2.69 5.79
CA ARG A 57 -7.14 -1.39 6.26
C ARG A 57 -7.11 -0.29 5.20
N TYR A 58 -7.16 -0.66 3.92
CA TYR A 58 -7.15 0.27 2.78
C TYR A 58 -8.54 0.54 2.21
N SER A 59 -9.58 -0.19 2.65
CA SER A 59 -10.93 -0.04 2.09
C SER A 59 -11.52 1.36 2.28
N ASN A 60 -11.11 2.05 3.34
CA ASN A 60 -11.55 3.42 3.62
C ASN A 60 -11.15 4.41 2.52
N LEU A 61 -10.10 4.12 1.75
CA LEU A 61 -9.65 4.96 0.63
C LEU A 61 -10.64 5.00 -0.54
N ARG A 62 -11.66 4.14 -0.55
CA ARG A 62 -12.75 4.13 -1.54
C ARG A 62 -14.13 4.40 -0.94
N GLY A 63 -14.18 4.98 0.26
CA GLY A 63 -15.44 5.30 0.93
C GLY A 63 -16.32 6.26 0.11
N SER A 64 -15.72 7.23 -0.57
CA SER A 64 -16.40 8.17 -1.47
C SER A 64 -17.01 7.48 -2.69
N ASP A 65 -16.24 6.61 -3.36
CA ASP A 65 -16.68 5.89 -4.56
C ASP A 65 -17.88 4.98 -4.27
N LEU A 66 -17.93 4.40 -3.06
CA LEU A 66 -19.05 3.57 -2.64
C LEU A 66 -20.32 4.39 -2.48
N ALA A 67 -20.21 5.60 -1.91
CA ALA A 67 -21.34 6.50 -1.79
C ALA A 67 -21.88 6.87 -3.17
N GLU A 68 -21.02 7.28 -4.11
CA GLU A 68 -21.43 7.63 -5.48
C GLU A 68 -22.11 6.47 -6.24
N ARG A 69 -21.80 5.21 -5.92
CA ARG A 69 -22.41 4.03 -6.57
C ARG A 69 -23.75 3.61 -5.98
N LEU A 70 -24.14 4.14 -4.82
CA LEU A 70 -25.38 3.78 -4.13
C LEU A 70 -26.56 4.68 -4.51
N TRP A 71 -26.31 5.81 -5.18
CA TRP A 71 -27.31 6.79 -5.63
C TRP A 71 -27.26 6.93 -7.16
#